data_AF-A0A238W1K5-F1
#
_entry.id   AF-A0A238W1K5-F1
#
_cell.length_a   1.000
_cell.length_b   1.000
_cell.length_c   1.000
_cell.angle_alpha   90.00
_cell.angle_beta   90.00
_cell.angle_gamma   90.00
#
_symmetry.space_group_name_H-M   'P 1'
#
loop_
_entity.id
_entity.type
_entity.pdbx_description
1 polymer ?
#
loop_
_entity_poly.entity_id
_entity_poly.type
_entity_poly.pdbx_seq_one_letter_code
_entity_poly.pdbx_strand_id
1 'polypeptide(L)'
;MARQRERIVLALVALGGFLLLLSTLAVIYPLGTATPHADLPSEERFWVEDVGGETDGDVDSHHVTGEIVVDGESALAFEDRTDADGARYQRIEDDGATIERYRPGSNATVYKRHTIDSTENIDERRDRIVDDDERDLLTEEADGDRAVLIVAKEASDPSTAFANPAAVVVRSLHLVAYEPMDDEANDDERQSGDERQSGDGSAGDTLEPRSGWYEGAETYRVTDAAGSVTVDPETNEVQTASVTWEVTNPAGSYAQYLGVRMTTSAPMTQEISFEARSERSSVDQPEWVPD
;
A
#
# COMPACT_ATOMS: atom_id res chain seq x y z
N MET A 1 -37.49 -60.79 -7.48
CA MET A 1 -37.79 -59.63 -6.61
C MET A 1 -36.80 -59.45 -5.45
N ALA A 2 -36.29 -60.51 -4.80
CA ALA A 2 -35.35 -60.38 -3.66
C ALA A 2 -34.02 -59.68 -4.00
N ARG A 3 -33.34 -60.07 -5.10
CA ARG A 3 -32.08 -59.44 -5.55
C ARG A 3 -32.19 -57.97 -5.95
N GLN A 4 -33.38 -57.51 -6.33
CA GLN A 4 -33.63 -56.10 -6.70
C GLN A 4 -33.74 -55.23 -5.45
N ARG A 5 -34.35 -55.75 -4.37
CA ARG A 5 -34.43 -55.08 -3.07
C ARG A 5 -33.04 -54.95 -2.43
N GLU A 6 -32.21 -55.98 -2.53
CA GLU A 6 -30.84 -55.98 -2.01
C GLU A 6 -29.93 -54.94 -2.70
N ARG A 7 -30.04 -54.80 -4.03
CA ARG A 7 -29.32 -53.77 -4.79
C ARG A 7 -29.80 -52.35 -4.48
N ILE A 8 -31.09 -52.16 -4.25
CA ILE A 8 -31.65 -50.85 -3.86
C ILE A 8 -31.18 -50.47 -2.46
N VAL A 9 -31.16 -51.41 -1.52
CA VAL A 9 -30.67 -51.17 -0.16
C VAL A 9 -29.18 -50.83 -0.17
N LEU A 10 -28.35 -51.57 -0.91
CA LEU A 10 -26.93 -51.25 -1.08
C LEU A 10 -26.70 -49.87 -1.74
N ALA A 11 -27.49 -49.52 -2.76
CA ALA A 11 -27.41 -48.21 -3.39
C ALA A 11 -27.82 -47.07 -2.44
N LEU A 12 -28.84 -47.26 -1.61
CA LEU A 12 -29.27 -46.28 -0.61
C LEU A 12 -28.26 -46.13 0.52
N VAL A 13 -27.62 -47.21 0.97
CA VAL A 13 -26.54 -47.16 1.96
C VAL A 13 -25.31 -46.47 1.40
N ALA A 14 -24.93 -46.76 0.15
CA ALA A 14 -23.82 -46.09 -0.52
C ALA A 14 -24.10 -44.59 -0.73
N LEU A 15 -25.33 -44.23 -1.13
CA LEU A 15 -25.74 -42.83 -1.28
C LEU A 15 -25.79 -42.10 0.07
N GLY A 16 -26.29 -42.75 1.11
CA GLY A 16 -26.30 -42.21 2.47
C GLY A 16 -24.88 -42.01 3.02
N GLY A 17 -23.98 -42.97 2.78
CA GLY A 17 -22.57 -42.84 3.13
C GLY A 17 -21.87 -41.73 2.36
N PHE A 18 -22.15 -41.58 1.06
CA PHE A 18 -21.62 -40.52 0.23
C PHE A 18 -22.13 -39.13 0.65
N LEU A 19 -23.42 -39.00 0.98
CA LEU A 19 -24.00 -37.76 1.50
C LEU A 19 -23.42 -37.40 2.87
N LEU A 20 -23.25 -38.36 3.77
CA LEU A 20 -22.57 -38.14 5.05
C LEU A 20 -21.12 -37.67 4.84
N LEU A 21 -20.40 -38.28 3.91
CA LEU A 21 -19.03 -37.91 3.58
C LEU A 21 -18.95 -36.49 2.99
N LEU A 22 -19.88 -36.13 2.11
CA LEU A 22 -20.03 -34.76 1.59
C LEU A 22 -20.40 -33.75 2.69
N SER A 23 -21.29 -34.11 3.61
CA SER A 23 -21.64 -33.26 4.76
C SER A 23 -20.46 -33.09 5.71
N THR A 24 -19.68 -34.13 5.98
CA THR A 24 -18.45 -34.00 6.77
C THR A 24 -17.42 -33.14 6.04
N LEU A 25 -17.29 -33.28 4.71
CA LEU A 25 -16.43 -32.40 3.92
C LEU A 25 -16.93 -30.95 3.97
N ALA A 26 -18.23 -30.69 3.92
CA ALA A 26 -18.78 -29.33 3.98
C ALA A 26 -18.62 -28.68 5.36
N VAL A 27 -18.59 -29.47 6.44
CA VAL A 27 -18.30 -28.99 7.80
C VAL A 27 -16.80 -28.73 7.99
N ILE A 28 -15.94 -29.54 7.37
CA ILE A 28 -14.47 -29.40 7.45
C ILE A 28 -13.96 -28.34 6.45
N TYR A 29 -14.64 -28.18 5.31
CA TYR A 29 -14.37 -27.23 4.23
C TYR A 29 -15.64 -26.42 3.96
N PRO A 30 -15.90 -25.35 4.73
CA PRO A 30 -17.01 -24.45 4.44
C PRO A 30 -16.87 -23.88 3.02
N LEU A 31 -18.00 -23.71 2.32
CA LEU A 31 -18.07 -23.19 0.95
C LEU A 31 -17.60 -21.73 0.81
N GLY A 32 -17.40 -21.03 1.92
CA GLY A 32 -16.66 -19.77 2.00
C GLY A 32 -15.60 -19.89 3.08
N THR A 33 -14.33 -19.85 2.69
CA THR A 33 -13.18 -19.76 3.61
C THR A 33 -12.64 -18.34 3.71
N ALA A 34 -13.24 -17.40 2.97
CA ALA A 34 -12.80 -16.02 2.88
C ALA A 34 -13.22 -15.24 4.11
N THR A 35 -12.30 -14.47 4.66
CA THR A 35 -12.61 -13.44 5.64
C THR A 35 -13.02 -12.19 4.88
N PRO A 36 -14.24 -11.66 5.08
CA PRO A 36 -14.65 -10.36 4.55
C PRO A 36 -13.63 -9.29 4.91
N HIS A 37 -13.25 -8.40 3.98
CA HIS A 37 -12.45 -7.22 4.35
C HIS A 37 -13.09 -6.42 5.50
N ALA A 38 -14.43 -6.39 5.56
CA ALA A 38 -15.18 -5.74 6.63
C ALA A 38 -15.01 -6.39 8.03
N ASP A 39 -14.58 -7.66 8.07
CA ASP A 39 -14.27 -8.38 9.31
C ASP A 39 -12.77 -8.35 9.62
N LEU A 40 -11.94 -7.84 8.71
CA LEU A 40 -10.54 -7.55 9.02
C LEU A 40 -10.52 -6.28 9.88
N PRO A 41 -9.80 -6.28 11.02
CA PRO A 41 -9.68 -5.08 11.84
C PRO A 41 -8.86 -3.96 11.16
N SER A 42 -8.73 -3.91 9.83
CA SER A 42 -7.74 -3.11 9.10
C SER A 42 -8.11 -1.64 8.91
N GLU A 43 -9.38 -1.28 8.69
CA GLU A 43 -9.76 0.13 8.39
C GLU A 43 -9.48 1.10 9.57
N GLU A 44 -9.34 0.57 10.79
CA GLU A 44 -8.99 1.34 12.00
C GLU A 44 -7.51 1.18 12.39
N ARG A 45 -6.76 0.26 11.76
CA ARG A 45 -5.41 -0.15 12.23
C ARG A 45 -4.25 0.58 11.61
N PHE A 46 -4.42 1.14 10.42
CA PHE A 46 -3.34 1.89 9.78
C PHE A 46 -3.88 3.20 9.28
N TRP A 47 -3.19 4.25 9.67
CA TRP A 47 -3.41 5.59 9.18
C TRP A 47 -2.05 6.19 8.83
N VAL A 48 -2.06 7.22 7.99
CA VAL A 48 -0.93 8.12 7.82
C VAL A 48 -1.47 9.52 7.97
N GLU A 49 -0.81 10.35 8.79
CA GLU A 49 -1.19 11.75 8.85
C GLU A 49 -1.18 12.36 7.46
N ASP A 50 -2.07 13.32 7.20
CA ASP A 50 -1.99 14.05 5.94
C ASP A 50 -0.73 14.92 5.97
N VAL A 51 0.38 14.35 5.55
CA VAL A 51 1.70 14.98 5.51
C VAL A 51 1.73 16.20 4.57
N GLY A 52 0.59 16.53 3.93
CA GLY A 52 0.39 17.73 3.12
C GLY A 52 -0.67 18.71 3.61
N GLY A 53 -1.28 18.51 4.77
CA GLY A 53 -2.24 19.45 5.35
C GLY A 53 -1.53 20.66 5.96
N GLU A 54 -1.55 21.80 5.26
CA GLU A 54 -1.13 23.09 5.82
C GLU A 54 -2.12 23.51 6.92
N THR A 55 -1.95 22.95 8.12
CA THR A 55 -2.69 23.41 9.30
C THR A 55 -1.93 24.61 9.86
N ASP A 56 -2.61 25.76 9.96
CA ASP A 56 -2.08 27.03 10.46
C ASP A 56 -1.18 26.85 11.70
N GLY A 57 0.14 27.02 11.54
CA GLY A 57 1.01 27.39 12.66
C GLY A 57 2.43 26.86 12.65
N ASP A 58 2.64 25.56 12.40
CA ASP A 58 3.95 24.92 12.47
C ASP A 58 3.99 23.79 11.44
N VAL A 59 4.96 23.83 10.53
CA VAL A 59 5.19 22.75 9.58
C VAL A 59 6.19 21.80 10.23
N ASP A 60 5.72 20.65 10.71
CA ASP A 60 6.61 19.64 11.25
C ASP A 60 7.51 19.10 10.14
N SER A 61 8.83 19.25 10.34
CA SER A 61 9.81 18.74 9.40
C SER A 61 9.69 17.22 9.33
N HIS A 62 9.59 16.68 8.13
CA HIS A 62 9.44 15.24 7.92
C HIS A 62 10.17 14.78 6.68
N HIS A 63 10.41 13.48 6.64
CA HIS A 63 10.88 12.76 5.47
C HIS A 63 10.14 11.42 5.40
N VAL A 64 9.32 11.27 4.37
CA VAL A 64 8.53 10.06 4.14
C VAL A 64 8.94 9.47 2.80
N THR A 65 9.19 8.16 2.80
CA THR A 65 9.45 7.38 1.60
C THR A 65 8.54 6.17 1.56
N GLY A 66 8.20 5.71 0.37
CA GLY A 66 7.46 4.47 0.22
C GLY A 66 7.53 3.93 -1.19
N GLU A 67 7.36 2.62 -1.31
CA GLU A 67 7.41 1.89 -2.57
C GLU A 67 6.42 0.73 -2.55
N ILE A 68 5.80 0.48 -3.70
CA ILE A 68 5.02 -0.72 -4.00
C ILE A 68 5.67 -1.38 -5.20
N VAL A 69 6.13 -2.62 -5.01
CA VAL A 69 6.69 -3.46 -6.07
C VAL A 69 5.71 -4.59 -6.37
N VAL A 70 5.49 -4.86 -7.65
CA VAL A 70 4.63 -5.92 -8.16
C VAL A 70 5.45 -6.77 -9.12
N ASP A 71 5.56 -8.07 -8.85
CA ASP A 71 6.33 -9.03 -9.67
C ASP A 71 7.78 -8.57 -9.97
N GLY A 72 8.37 -7.82 -9.04
CA GLY A 72 9.72 -7.25 -9.16
C GLY A 72 9.81 -5.93 -9.94
N GLU A 73 8.68 -5.39 -10.39
CA GLU A 73 8.57 -4.10 -11.08
C GLU A 73 7.98 -3.04 -10.14
N SER A 74 8.61 -1.86 -10.06
CA SER A 74 8.11 -0.77 -9.21
C SER A 74 6.81 -0.22 -9.80
N ALA A 75 5.71 -0.38 -9.07
CA ALA A 75 4.39 0.12 -9.44
C ALA A 75 4.17 1.55 -8.95
N LEU A 76 4.74 1.88 -7.80
CA LEU A 76 4.74 3.23 -7.22
C LEU A 76 5.99 3.38 -6.37
N ALA A 77 6.73 4.47 -6.54
CA ALA A 77 7.73 4.90 -5.57
C ALA A 77 7.56 6.39 -5.28
N PHE A 78 7.78 6.80 -4.04
CA PHE A 78 7.73 8.21 -3.71
C PHE A 78 8.69 8.60 -2.59
N GLU A 79 8.95 9.89 -2.58
CA GLU A 79 9.67 10.61 -1.54
C GLU A 79 8.96 11.94 -1.31
N ASP A 80 8.69 12.27 -0.05
CA ASP A 80 8.16 13.56 0.38
C ASP A 80 9.03 14.08 1.53
N ARG A 81 9.48 15.32 1.42
CA ARG A 81 10.31 15.98 2.41
C ARG A 81 9.81 17.38 2.63
N THR A 82 9.68 17.75 3.89
CA THR A 82 9.43 19.14 4.28
C THR A 82 10.38 19.53 5.39
N ASP A 83 10.95 20.73 5.31
CA ASP A 83 11.80 21.27 6.36
C ASP A 83 11.04 22.22 7.29
N ALA A 84 11.71 22.65 8.36
CA ALA A 84 11.14 23.54 9.37
C ALA A 84 10.84 24.96 8.85
N ASP A 85 11.43 25.35 7.72
CA ASP A 85 11.19 26.65 7.07
C ASP A 85 10.01 26.58 6.08
N GLY A 86 9.43 25.39 5.90
CA GLY A 86 8.28 25.12 5.03
C GLY A 86 8.66 24.90 3.57
N ALA A 87 9.95 24.73 3.25
CA ALA A 87 10.36 24.24 1.95
C ALA A 87 9.97 22.76 1.82
N ARG A 88 9.46 22.39 0.66
CA ARG A 88 8.94 21.05 0.39
C ARG A 88 9.42 20.52 -0.93
N TYR A 89 9.81 19.25 -0.94
CA TYR A 89 10.15 18.50 -2.13
C TYR A 89 9.35 17.20 -2.15
N GLN A 90 8.79 16.87 -3.31
CA GLN A 90 8.09 15.61 -3.52
C GLN A 90 8.51 15.01 -4.86
N ARG A 91 8.83 13.73 -4.86
CA ARG A 91 9.07 12.91 -6.06
C ARG A 91 8.11 11.73 -6.04
N ILE A 92 7.43 11.50 -7.15
CA ILE A 92 6.53 10.35 -7.36
C ILE A 92 6.90 9.70 -8.68
N GLU A 93 7.10 8.39 -8.64
CA GLU A 93 7.33 7.53 -9.79
C GLU A 93 6.14 6.58 -9.91
N ASP A 94 5.51 6.57 -11.09
CA ASP A 94 4.31 5.80 -11.39
C ASP A 94 4.33 5.45 -12.88
N ASP A 95 4.27 4.15 -13.21
CA ASP A 95 4.16 3.63 -14.58
C ASP A 95 5.13 4.27 -15.61
N GLY A 96 6.42 4.34 -15.27
CA GLY A 96 7.46 4.91 -16.15
C GLY A 96 7.40 6.44 -16.31
N ALA A 97 6.65 7.14 -15.47
CA ALA A 97 6.67 8.58 -15.35
C ALA A 97 7.21 9.01 -13.99
N THR A 98 8.01 10.09 -13.97
CA THR A 98 8.44 10.74 -12.74
C THR A 98 7.86 12.15 -12.68
N ILE A 99 7.23 12.47 -11.55
CA ILE A 99 6.76 13.80 -11.22
C ILE A 99 7.52 14.28 -10.00
N GLU A 100 8.27 15.36 -10.15
CA GLU A 100 8.90 16.08 -9.04
C GLU A 100 8.22 17.42 -8.83
N ARG A 101 8.13 17.84 -7.57
CA ARG A 101 7.64 19.14 -7.14
C ARG A 101 8.61 19.71 -6.12
N TYR A 102 8.84 21.01 -6.22
CA TYR A 102 9.62 21.76 -5.25
C TYR A 102 8.92 23.07 -4.95
N ARG A 103 8.91 23.44 -3.67
CA ARG A 103 8.43 24.73 -3.19
C ARG A 103 9.42 25.24 -2.13
N PRO A 104 10.04 26.41 -2.28
CA PRO A 104 11.06 26.90 -1.34
C PRO A 104 10.50 27.44 -0.02
N GLY A 105 9.18 27.57 0.11
CA GLY A 105 8.50 27.99 1.34
C GLY A 105 6.98 27.96 1.17
N SER A 106 6.21 27.91 2.25
CA SER A 106 4.75 27.66 2.23
C SER A 106 3.94 28.50 1.24
N ASN A 107 4.30 29.76 1.02
CA ASN A 107 3.60 30.67 0.10
C ASN A 107 4.39 31.01 -1.17
N ALA A 108 5.45 30.26 -1.48
CA ALA A 108 6.30 30.50 -2.63
C ALA A 108 5.82 29.74 -3.87
N THR A 109 6.29 30.16 -5.05
CA THR A 109 6.05 29.47 -6.33
C THR A 109 6.35 27.99 -6.22
N VAL A 110 5.44 27.17 -6.76
CA VAL A 110 5.62 25.72 -6.89
C VAL A 110 6.22 25.43 -8.25
N TYR A 111 7.37 24.78 -8.24
CA TYR A 111 8.04 24.27 -9.42
C TYR A 111 7.71 22.79 -9.58
N LYS A 112 7.48 22.37 -10.82
CA LYS A 112 7.12 20.99 -11.15
C LYS A 112 7.93 20.50 -12.33
N ARG A 113 8.60 19.36 -12.17
CA ARG A 113 9.30 18.67 -13.25
C ARG A 113 8.57 17.39 -13.60
N HIS A 114 8.23 17.23 -14.87
CA HIS A 114 7.68 16.01 -15.44
C HIS A 114 8.76 15.33 -16.27
N THR A 115 9.11 14.10 -15.93
CA THR A 115 9.90 13.21 -16.79
C THR A 115 8.99 12.09 -17.28
N ILE A 116 8.93 11.87 -18.58
CA ILE A 116 8.07 10.85 -19.20
C ILE A 116 8.92 10.04 -20.18
N ASP A 117 8.91 8.71 -20.04
CA ASP A 117 9.69 7.79 -20.88
C ASP A 117 8.97 7.38 -22.20
N SER A 118 7.83 8.02 -22.50
CA SER A 118 7.12 7.90 -23.77
C SER A 118 6.72 9.27 -24.31
N THR A 119 7.09 9.55 -25.56
CA THR A 119 6.72 10.79 -26.24
C THR A 119 5.30 10.81 -26.81
N GLU A 120 4.60 9.67 -26.82
CA GLU A 120 3.20 9.62 -27.21
C GLU A 120 2.41 10.51 -26.23
N ASN A 121 1.91 11.65 -26.72
CA ASN A 121 1.15 12.68 -25.99
C ASN A 121 1.95 13.82 -25.33
N ILE A 122 3.26 13.97 -25.58
CA ILE A 122 3.98 15.17 -25.10
C ILE A 122 3.41 16.44 -25.73
N ASP A 123 3.17 16.46 -27.04
CA ASP A 123 2.66 17.66 -27.72
C ASP A 123 1.32 18.12 -27.12
N GLU A 124 0.39 17.19 -26.88
CA GLU A 124 -0.90 17.52 -26.25
C GLU A 124 -0.71 18.05 -24.82
N ARG A 125 0.26 17.49 -24.08
CA ARG A 125 0.54 17.91 -22.71
C ARG A 125 1.23 19.28 -22.66
N ARG A 126 2.14 19.55 -23.60
CA ARG A 126 2.75 20.86 -23.80
C ARG A 126 1.68 21.89 -24.13
N ASP A 127 0.84 21.61 -25.11
CA ASP A 127 -0.22 22.53 -25.54
C ASP A 127 -1.15 22.87 -24.36
N ARG A 128 -1.50 21.88 -23.52
CA ARG A 128 -2.29 22.11 -22.31
C ARG A 128 -1.59 22.95 -21.24
N ILE A 129 -0.26 22.89 -21.15
CA ILE A 129 0.51 23.72 -20.20
C ILE A 129 0.61 25.15 -20.74
N VAL A 130 0.85 25.32 -22.05
CA VAL A 130 1.00 26.62 -22.69
C VAL A 130 -0.33 27.37 -22.78
N ASP A 131 -1.44 26.66 -22.95
CA ASP A 131 -2.80 27.24 -22.99
C ASP A 131 -3.32 27.63 -21.59
N ASP A 132 -2.60 27.30 -20.52
CA ASP A 132 -2.93 27.65 -19.14
C ASP A 132 -2.17 28.94 -18.74
N ASP A 133 -2.87 30.09 -18.81
CA ASP A 133 -2.31 31.42 -18.50
C ASP A 133 -1.72 31.54 -17.08
N GLU A 134 -2.00 30.58 -16.20
CA GLU A 134 -1.50 30.54 -14.82
C GLU A 134 -0.24 29.67 -14.68
N ARG A 135 0.32 29.15 -15.77
CA ARG A 135 1.49 28.27 -15.79
C ARG A 135 2.59 28.82 -16.69
N ASP A 136 3.79 28.88 -16.15
CA ASP A 136 4.98 29.20 -16.92
C ASP A 136 5.74 27.92 -17.27
N LEU A 137 5.79 27.55 -18.56
CA LEU A 137 6.70 26.52 -19.06
C LEU A 137 8.12 27.09 -19.11
N LEU A 138 8.97 26.66 -18.18
CA LEU A 138 10.33 27.15 -18.01
C LEU A 138 11.34 26.41 -18.89
N THR A 139 11.14 25.11 -19.09
CA THR A 139 12.07 24.26 -19.85
C THR A 139 11.32 23.11 -20.49
N GLU A 140 11.72 22.77 -21.73
CA GLU A 140 11.30 21.60 -22.47
C GLU A 140 12.55 20.98 -23.10
N GLU A 141 12.89 19.77 -22.69
CA GLU A 141 13.96 18.97 -23.27
C GLU A 141 13.39 17.63 -23.72
N ALA A 142 13.72 17.21 -24.95
CA ALA A 142 13.34 15.90 -25.48
C ALA A 142 14.59 15.19 -26.01
N ASP A 143 14.80 13.94 -25.57
CA ASP A 143 15.88 13.07 -26.04
C ASP A 143 15.32 11.67 -26.33
N GLY A 144 15.22 11.34 -27.63
CA GLY A 144 14.60 10.10 -28.08
C GLY A 144 13.14 10.00 -27.63
N ASP A 145 12.82 8.94 -26.89
CA ASP A 145 11.47 8.66 -26.38
C ASP A 145 11.20 9.32 -25.02
N ARG A 146 12.18 10.04 -24.47
CA ARG A 146 12.08 10.71 -23.16
C ARG A 146 11.90 12.20 -23.32
N ALA A 147 11.04 12.81 -22.49
CA ALA A 147 11.02 14.26 -22.35
C ALA A 147 10.91 14.73 -20.91
N VAL A 148 11.39 15.96 -20.72
CA VAL A 148 11.41 16.70 -19.47
C VAL A 148 10.71 18.03 -19.68
N LEU A 149 9.67 18.28 -18.88
CA LEU A 149 8.94 19.56 -18.84
C LEU A 149 9.07 20.17 -17.45
N ILE A 150 9.52 21.42 -17.35
CA ILE A 150 9.60 22.17 -16.10
C ILE A 150 8.57 23.30 -16.13
N VAL A 151 7.68 23.32 -15.13
CA VAL A 151 6.57 24.27 -15.02
C VAL A 151 6.65 25.00 -13.69
N ALA A 152 6.39 26.30 -13.68
CA ALA A 152 6.19 27.10 -12.46
C ALA A 152 4.73 27.57 -12.38
N LYS A 153 4.17 27.59 -11.15
CA LYS A 153 2.82 28.09 -10.85
C LYS A 153 2.77 28.69 -9.44
N GLU A 154 1.93 29.69 -9.22
CA GLU A 154 1.70 30.28 -7.90
C GLU A 154 1.08 29.27 -6.92
N ALA A 155 1.53 29.26 -5.65
CA ALA A 155 1.08 28.29 -4.64
C ALA A 155 -0.40 28.41 -4.24
N SER A 156 -1.06 29.53 -4.56
CA SER A 156 -2.49 29.74 -4.29
C SER A 156 -3.40 28.90 -5.20
N ASP A 157 -2.84 28.25 -6.23
CA ASP A 157 -3.61 27.46 -7.18
C ASP A 157 -3.87 26.03 -6.67
N PRO A 158 -5.11 25.54 -6.70
CA PRO A 158 -5.46 24.20 -6.21
C PRO A 158 -4.76 23.06 -6.98
N SER A 159 -4.31 23.27 -8.21
CA SER A 159 -3.53 22.29 -8.98
C SER A 159 -2.05 22.21 -8.58
N THR A 160 -1.58 23.11 -7.72
CA THR A 160 -0.26 23.05 -7.09
C THR A 160 -0.23 22.26 -5.78
N ALA A 161 -1.39 21.77 -5.32
CA ALA A 161 -1.46 20.89 -4.16
C ALA A 161 -0.52 19.68 -4.34
N PHE A 162 0.24 19.40 -3.29
CA PHE A 162 1.04 18.19 -3.21
C PHE A 162 0.11 16.99 -3.05
N ALA A 163 0.43 15.89 -3.72
CA ALA A 163 -0.33 14.65 -3.55
C ALA A 163 0.02 14.00 -2.20
N ASN A 164 -0.82 13.09 -1.71
CA ASN A 164 -0.50 12.23 -0.57
C ASN A 164 -0.30 10.79 -1.07
N PRO A 165 0.89 10.44 -1.61
CA PRO A 165 1.18 9.09 -2.08
C PRO A 165 1.32 8.08 -0.93
N ALA A 166 1.64 8.54 0.28
CA ALA A 166 1.66 7.70 1.48
C ALA A 166 0.31 7.03 1.75
N ALA A 167 -0.80 7.75 1.53
CA ALA A 167 -2.15 7.19 1.66
C ALA A 167 -2.40 6.00 0.71
N VAL A 168 -1.78 5.98 -0.48
CA VAL A 168 -1.88 4.85 -1.43
C VAL A 168 -1.13 3.64 -0.89
N VAL A 169 0.06 3.85 -0.34
CA VAL A 169 0.86 2.79 0.29
C VAL A 169 0.17 2.21 1.52
N VAL A 170 -0.28 3.06 2.44
CA VAL A 170 -0.99 2.60 3.65
C VAL A 170 -2.29 1.88 3.30
N ARG A 171 -3.05 2.38 2.31
CA ARG A 171 -4.25 1.69 1.83
C ARG A 171 -3.91 0.30 1.25
N SER A 172 -2.75 0.15 0.63
CA SER A 172 -2.30 -1.13 0.09
C SER A 172 -1.95 -2.14 1.19
N LEU A 173 -1.55 -1.69 2.38
CA LEU A 173 -1.36 -2.57 3.56
C LEU A 173 -2.68 -3.23 3.98
N HIS A 174 -3.84 -2.62 3.76
CA HIS A 174 -5.14 -3.19 4.13
C HIS A 174 -5.55 -4.43 3.31
N LEU A 175 -4.74 -4.85 2.33
CA LEU A 175 -4.98 -6.07 1.56
C LEU A 175 -4.86 -7.33 2.43
N VAL A 176 -4.14 -7.29 3.55
CA VAL A 176 -3.95 -8.46 4.42
C VAL A 176 -4.32 -8.15 5.87
N ALA A 177 -4.67 -9.21 6.62
CA ALA A 177 -4.78 -9.11 8.07
C ALA A 177 -3.38 -9.08 8.70
N TYR A 178 -3.28 -8.40 9.83
CA TYR A 178 -2.08 -8.43 10.66
C TYR A 178 -2.37 -8.97 12.06
N GLU A 179 -1.35 -9.43 12.75
CA GLU A 179 -1.40 -9.77 14.17
C GLU A 179 -0.18 -9.21 14.91
N PRO A 180 -0.30 -8.88 16.21
CA PRO A 180 0.84 -8.45 17.00
C PRO A 180 1.95 -9.50 16.95
N MET A 181 3.18 -9.04 16.77
CA MET A 181 4.34 -9.91 16.89
C MET A 181 4.49 -10.29 18.37
N ASP A 182 4.43 -11.59 18.67
CA ASP A 182 4.65 -12.06 20.04
C ASP A 182 6.14 -11.89 20.39
N ASP A 183 6.45 -10.89 21.23
CA ASP A 183 7.76 -10.75 21.85
C ASP A 183 7.99 -11.90 22.84
N GLU A 184 8.39 -13.07 22.34
CA GLU A 184 8.83 -14.23 23.14
C GLU A 184 10.07 -13.91 24.02
N ALA A 185 10.64 -12.70 23.90
CA ALA A 185 11.81 -12.25 24.66
C ALA A 185 11.51 -11.73 26.08
N ASN A 186 10.24 -11.59 26.49
CA ASN A 186 9.86 -11.02 27.79
C ASN A 186 9.06 -11.98 28.70
N ASP A 187 9.33 -13.28 28.63
CA ASP A 187 8.60 -14.31 29.40
C ASP A 187 9.10 -14.50 30.85
N ASP A 188 10.11 -13.75 31.31
CA ASP A 188 10.63 -13.87 32.69
C ASP A 188 10.03 -12.90 33.73
N GLU A 189 9.14 -11.95 33.36
CA GLU A 189 8.61 -10.97 34.32
C GLU A 189 7.07 -10.80 34.36
N ARG A 190 6.28 -11.71 33.78
CA ARG A 190 4.80 -11.66 33.90
C ARG A 190 4.26 -12.29 35.21
N GLN A 191 4.94 -12.03 36.32
CA GLN A 191 4.42 -12.26 37.67
C GLN A 191 4.47 -10.96 38.48
N SER A 192 3.56 -10.04 38.19
CA SER A 192 2.81 -9.26 39.19
C SER A 192 1.85 -8.34 38.45
N GLY A 193 0.60 -8.33 38.89
CA GLY A 193 -0.34 -7.30 38.48
C GLY A 193 0.11 -5.93 38.97
N ASP A 194 -0.47 -4.93 38.32
CA ASP A 194 -0.35 -3.50 38.57
C ASP A 194 0.82 -2.75 37.91
N GLU A 195 0.45 -1.60 37.34
CA GLU A 195 1.28 -0.48 36.87
C GLU A 195 1.97 -0.63 35.49
N ARG A 196 1.29 -0.09 34.47
CA ARG A 196 1.92 0.38 33.21
C ARG A 196 2.95 1.45 33.56
N GLN A 197 4.17 1.03 33.87
CA GLN A 197 5.27 1.92 34.13
C GLN A 197 5.87 2.34 32.77
N SER A 198 5.59 3.59 32.39
CA SER A 198 6.19 4.28 31.25
C SER A 198 7.72 4.18 31.33
N GLY A 199 8.27 3.30 30.50
CA GLY A 199 9.69 3.21 30.20
C GLY A 199 10.04 4.21 29.10
N ASP A 200 11.07 4.98 29.37
CA ASP A 200 11.68 6.03 28.55
C ASP A 200 12.07 5.49 27.14
N GLY A 201 11.37 5.97 26.09
CA GLY A 201 11.68 5.76 24.66
C GLY A 201 10.65 4.93 23.88
N SER A 202 9.71 5.58 23.18
CA SER A 202 8.64 4.99 22.35
C SER A 202 9.13 3.90 21.39
N ALA A 203 8.86 2.64 21.70
CA ALA A 203 8.89 1.55 20.73
C ALA A 203 7.44 1.33 20.25
N GLY A 204 7.19 1.52 18.95
CA GLY A 204 5.86 1.32 18.36
C GLY A 204 5.38 -0.13 18.41
N ASP A 205 4.06 -0.34 18.24
CA ASP A 205 3.50 -1.68 18.14
C ASP A 205 3.91 -2.30 16.79
N THR A 206 4.49 -3.50 16.84
CA THR A 206 4.94 -4.23 15.64
C THR A 206 3.96 -5.34 15.28
N LEU A 207 3.52 -5.34 14.02
CA LEU A 207 2.50 -6.25 13.49
C LEU A 207 3.03 -7.04 12.29
N GLU A 208 2.69 -8.32 12.19
CA GLU A 208 3.09 -9.21 11.10
C GLU A 208 1.91 -9.55 10.18
N PRO A 209 2.10 -9.61 8.84
CA PRO A 209 1.04 -9.91 7.89
C PRO A 209 0.67 -11.40 7.88
N ARG A 210 -0.60 -11.70 7.62
CA ARG A 210 -1.13 -13.06 7.63
C ARG A 210 -1.43 -13.59 6.24
N SER A 211 -1.03 -14.84 6.02
CA SER A 211 -1.50 -15.62 4.86
C SER A 211 -2.94 -16.06 5.07
N GLY A 212 -3.87 -15.60 4.23
CA GLY A 212 -5.31 -15.77 4.43
C GLY A 212 -6.11 -15.93 3.13
N TRP A 213 -7.36 -16.35 3.23
CA TRP A 213 -8.33 -16.11 2.17
C TRP A 213 -9.04 -14.81 2.53
N TYR A 214 -9.15 -13.93 1.55
CA TYR A 214 -9.66 -12.58 1.75
C TYR A 214 -10.71 -12.28 0.69
N GLU A 215 -11.65 -11.40 1.02
CA GLU A 215 -12.74 -11.03 0.13
C GLU A 215 -12.68 -9.53 -0.17
N GLY A 216 -12.34 -9.20 -1.43
CA GLY A 216 -12.43 -7.85 -2.00
C GLY A 216 -13.53 -7.76 -3.05
N ALA A 217 -13.23 -7.18 -4.21
CA ALA A 217 -14.15 -7.23 -5.36
C ALA A 217 -14.43 -8.68 -5.82
N GLU A 218 -13.42 -9.54 -5.69
CA GLU A 218 -13.49 -10.99 -5.82
C GLU A 218 -12.74 -11.61 -4.64
N THR A 219 -13.02 -12.88 -4.34
CA THR A 219 -12.24 -13.62 -3.34
C THR A 219 -10.84 -13.92 -3.89
N TYR A 220 -9.82 -13.71 -3.06
CA TYR A 220 -8.44 -13.98 -3.40
C TYR A 220 -7.72 -14.72 -2.26
N ARG A 221 -6.59 -15.33 -2.60
CA ARG A 221 -5.75 -16.08 -1.66
C ARG A 221 -4.40 -15.39 -1.55
N VAL A 222 -4.00 -15.14 -0.31
CA VAL A 222 -2.66 -14.65 0.03
C VAL A 222 -1.84 -15.80 0.60
N THR A 223 -0.63 -15.97 0.07
CA THR A 223 0.39 -16.93 0.55
C THR A 223 1.71 -16.23 0.79
N ASP A 224 2.61 -16.90 1.50
CA ASP A 224 3.99 -16.46 1.75
C ASP A 224 4.09 -15.02 2.28
N ALA A 225 3.09 -14.61 3.07
CA ALA A 225 3.08 -13.31 3.74
C ALA A 225 4.19 -13.26 4.81
N ALA A 226 5.03 -12.24 4.74
CA ALA A 226 6.16 -12.04 5.64
C ALA A 226 6.48 -10.55 5.82
N GLY A 227 7.29 -10.25 6.85
CA GLY A 227 7.73 -8.89 7.16
C GLY A 227 6.95 -8.29 8.33
N SER A 228 7.03 -6.97 8.49
CA SER A 228 6.42 -6.28 9.62
C SER A 228 5.98 -4.86 9.29
N VAL A 229 5.02 -4.37 10.07
CA VAL A 229 4.60 -2.96 10.10
C VAL A 229 4.72 -2.48 11.53
N THR A 230 5.42 -1.37 11.74
CA THR A 230 5.50 -0.69 13.04
C THR A 230 4.60 0.53 13.02
N VAL A 231 3.73 0.64 14.02
CA VAL A 231 2.78 1.74 14.18
C VAL A 231 2.97 2.48 15.49
N ASP A 232 2.53 3.73 15.53
CA ASP A 232 2.32 4.42 16.79
C ASP A 232 1.20 3.73 17.61
N PRO A 233 1.45 3.36 18.87
CA PRO A 233 0.49 2.59 19.68
C PRO A 233 -0.73 3.41 20.12
N GLU A 234 -0.66 4.75 20.07
CA GLU A 234 -1.76 5.63 20.45
C GLU A 234 -2.63 6.00 19.24
N THR A 235 -2.01 6.28 18.09
CA THR A 235 -2.70 6.79 16.89
C THR A 235 -2.89 5.76 15.79
N ASN A 236 -2.18 4.62 15.84
CA ASN A 236 -2.07 3.64 14.75
C ASN A 236 -1.47 4.22 13.46
N GLU A 237 -0.72 5.32 13.57
CA GLU A 237 0.01 5.88 12.44
C GLU A 237 1.16 4.96 12.04
N VAL A 238 1.25 4.64 10.73
CA VAL A 238 2.34 3.81 10.21
C VAL A 238 3.65 4.58 10.28
N GLN A 239 4.63 4.03 10.99
CA GLN A 239 5.99 4.59 11.05
C GLN A 239 6.89 3.90 10.04
N THR A 240 6.85 2.56 10.00
CA THR A 240 7.61 1.77 9.02
C THR A 240 6.80 0.57 8.55
N ALA A 241 7.00 0.17 7.30
CA ALA A 241 6.52 -1.09 6.76
C ALA A 241 7.59 -1.71 5.86
N SER A 242 7.78 -3.02 6.00
CA SER A 242 8.56 -3.82 5.08
C SER A 242 7.92 -5.19 5.02
N VAL A 243 7.07 -5.39 4.02
CA VAL A 243 6.18 -6.56 3.91
C VAL A 243 6.16 -7.09 2.49
N THR A 244 5.96 -8.40 2.38
CA THR A 244 5.85 -9.11 1.11
C THR A 244 4.78 -10.18 1.20
N TRP A 245 4.09 -10.44 0.10
CA TRP A 245 3.16 -11.55 -0.02
C TRP A 245 2.87 -11.93 -1.48
N GLU A 246 2.34 -13.13 -1.68
CA GLU A 246 1.86 -13.62 -2.96
C GLU A 246 0.33 -13.56 -3.04
N VAL A 247 -0.23 -12.95 -4.08
CA VAL A 247 -1.68 -12.87 -4.34
C VAL A 247 -2.09 -13.77 -5.50
N THR A 248 -3.09 -14.61 -5.28
CA THR A 248 -3.80 -15.33 -6.35
C THR A 248 -5.25 -14.87 -6.42
N ASN A 249 -5.64 -14.29 -7.56
CA ASN A 249 -6.99 -13.80 -7.84
C ASN A 249 -7.43 -14.21 -9.27
N PRO A 250 -8.63 -14.79 -9.48
CA PRO A 250 -9.61 -15.18 -8.48
C PRO A 250 -9.28 -16.50 -7.79
N ALA A 251 -9.54 -16.54 -6.50
CA ALA A 251 -9.43 -17.72 -5.66
C ALA A 251 -10.61 -17.73 -4.68
N GLY A 252 -11.80 -18.13 -5.16
CA GLY A 252 -12.99 -18.31 -4.33
C GLY A 252 -13.09 -19.67 -3.64
N SER A 253 -12.23 -20.62 -4.01
CA SER A 253 -12.13 -21.92 -3.35
C SER A 253 -10.74 -22.52 -3.57
N TYR A 254 -10.38 -23.51 -2.74
CA TYR A 254 -9.12 -24.25 -2.91
C TYR A 254 -8.98 -24.90 -4.29
N ALA A 255 -10.09 -25.41 -4.85
CA ALA A 255 -10.09 -26.00 -6.20
C ALA A 255 -9.83 -24.93 -7.28
N GLN A 256 -10.40 -23.74 -7.13
CA GLN A 256 -10.14 -22.62 -8.05
C GLN A 256 -8.70 -22.13 -7.93
N TYR A 257 -8.18 -21.99 -6.72
CA TYR A 257 -6.78 -21.65 -6.45
C TYR A 257 -5.81 -22.62 -7.12
N LEU A 258 -5.99 -23.94 -6.92
CA LEU A 258 -5.18 -24.96 -7.58
C LEU A 258 -5.31 -24.89 -9.11
N GLY A 259 -6.53 -24.67 -9.61
CA GLY A 259 -6.79 -24.50 -11.04
C GLY A 259 -6.02 -23.32 -11.64
N VAL A 260 -6.03 -22.17 -10.97
CA VAL A 260 -5.30 -20.96 -11.38
C VAL A 260 -3.80 -21.21 -11.34
N ARG A 261 -3.22 -21.68 -10.22
CA ARG A 261 -1.78 -22.01 -10.12
C ARG A 261 -1.29 -23.02 -11.16
N MET A 262 -2.15 -23.91 -11.67
CA MET A 262 -1.79 -24.89 -12.69
C MET A 262 -1.90 -24.36 -14.13
N THR A 263 -2.66 -23.29 -14.36
CA THR A 263 -3.02 -22.81 -15.70
C THR A 263 -2.49 -21.41 -16.01
N THR A 264 -2.13 -20.64 -15.00
CA THR A 264 -1.56 -19.30 -15.12
C THR A 264 -0.20 -19.24 -14.44
N SER A 265 0.56 -18.19 -14.75
CA SER A 265 1.83 -17.87 -14.09
C SER A 265 1.65 -17.37 -12.64
N ALA A 266 0.42 -17.39 -12.09
CA ALA A 266 0.12 -16.90 -10.75
C ALA A 266 0.78 -17.77 -9.67
N PRO A 267 1.23 -17.17 -8.57
CA PRO A 267 0.76 -15.89 -7.99
C PRO A 267 1.54 -14.65 -8.43
N MET A 268 0.91 -13.48 -8.22
CA MET A 268 1.51 -12.15 -8.31
C MET A 268 2.20 -11.84 -6.98
N THR A 269 3.47 -11.48 -6.99
CA THR A 269 4.21 -11.06 -5.81
C THR A 269 4.00 -9.57 -5.58
N GLN A 270 3.69 -9.17 -4.35
CA GLN A 270 3.59 -7.76 -3.95
C GLN A 270 4.51 -7.50 -2.77
N GLU A 271 5.32 -6.45 -2.89
CA GLU A 271 6.21 -5.98 -1.83
C GLU A 271 5.89 -4.52 -1.53
N ILE A 272 5.85 -4.16 -0.25
CA ILE A 272 5.60 -2.79 0.20
C ILE A 272 6.71 -2.39 1.16
N SER A 273 7.34 -1.25 0.87
CA SER A 273 8.22 -0.57 1.80
C SER A 273 7.67 0.81 2.13
N PHE A 274 7.79 1.22 3.38
CA PHE A 274 7.37 2.53 3.85
C PHE A 274 8.24 2.95 5.03
N GLU A 275 8.64 4.20 5.08
CA GLU A 275 9.35 4.77 6.21
C GLU A 275 9.00 6.25 6.36
N ALA A 276 8.44 6.61 7.51
CA ALA A 276 8.23 7.98 7.94
C ALA A 276 9.24 8.33 9.03
N ARG A 277 10.04 9.36 8.78
CA ARG A 277 11.00 9.93 9.73
C ARG A 277 10.55 11.33 10.12
N SER A 278 10.35 11.53 11.42
CA SER A 278 10.07 12.84 12.01
C SER A 278 11.34 13.57 12.48
N GLU A 279 12.52 13.10 12.08
CA GLU A 279 13.77 13.81 12.34
C GLU A 279 13.84 15.09 11.50
N ARG A 280 14.65 16.06 11.94
CA ARG A 280 14.87 17.31 11.20
C ARG A 280 15.34 17.01 9.78
N SER A 281 14.44 17.16 8.84
CA SER A 281 14.68 17.07 7.40
C SER A 281 15.10 18.45 6.88
N SER A 282 15.99 18.47 5.89
CA SER A 282 16.36 19.66 5.15
C SER A 282 16.01 19.46 3.68
N VAL A 283 15.46 20.49 3.04
CA VAL A 283 15.12 20.45 1.61
C VAL A 283 16.06 21.35 0.84
N ASP A 284 17.00 20.74 0.12
CA ASP A 284 17.88 21.47 -0.79
C ASP A 284 17.10 21.87 -2.06
N GLN A 285 17.41 23.06 -2.60
CA GLN A 285 16.88 23.48 -3.90
C GLN A 285 17.41 22.54 -4.99
N PRO A 286 16.53 21.89 -5.78
CA PRO A 286 16.97 21.03 -6.88
C PRO A 286 17.65 21.83 -8.00
N GLU A 287 18.65 21.24 -8.65
CA GLU A 287 19.42 21.89 -9.74
C GLU A 287 18.58 22.33 -10.94
N TRP A 288 17.40 21.74 -11.11
CA TRP A 288 16.48 22.05 -12.21
C TRP A 288 15.56 23.25 -11.91
N VAL A 289 15.61 23.79 -10.71
CA VAL A 289 14.86 24.99 -10.31
C VAL A 289 15.75 26.22 -10.54
N PRO A 290 15.29 27.25 -11.27
CA PRO A 290 16.06 28.47 -11.52
C PRO A 290 16.44 29.22 -10.23
N ASP A 291 17.60 29.88 -10.24
CA ASP A 291 18.08 30.79 -9.18
C ASP A 291 17.27 32.11 -9.10
#